data_AF-A0AAU7DI40-F1
#
_entry.id   AF-A0AAU7DI40-F1
#
_cell.length_a   1.000
_cell.length_b   1.000
_cell.length_c   1.000
_cell.angle_alpha   90.00
_cell.angle_beta   90.00
_cell.angle_gamma   90.00
#
_symmetry.space_group_name_H-M   'P 1'
#
loop_
_entity.id
_entity.type
_entity.pdbx_description
1 polymer ?
#
loop_
_entity_poly.entity_id
_entity_poly.type
_entity_poly.pdbx_seq_one_letter_code
_entity_poly.pdbx_strand_id
1 'polypeptide(L)'
;MKRILLVVLVVLSFVGLATAQITQATTDVLGAHLNYGRGCSACHSPHSGTSGNGRGASSSTGNTILWGEDVSGLFGKTITTGGGKFVEVLPASLSANTPDVTGMLTCLGCHDGNIAPAAMMKNKVYENLPSTYGNHNAIPTMIVSSGGGNDISEHPMGLTATVECGGTSGWDCTLANGVISMHGNASSQFVSSYGFFVKPGVYNNKAVVVCTTCHNPHAMNVVKVSRDSNSGLPAGNYTTMFFLRAPYNPNDTNPMSNQTAQFCRQCHADKSNEMNGSTARTTF
;
A
#
# COMPACT_ATOMS: atom_id res chain seq x y z
N MET A 1 9.49 -24.28 -46.58
CA MET A 1 8.64 -24.38 -45.38
C MET A 1 9.44 -24.46 -44.07
N LYS A 2 10.38 -25.41 -43.89
CA LYS A 2 11.15 -25.54 -42.62
C LYS A 2 11.95 -24.31 -42.20
N ARG A 3 12.51 -23.56 -43.17
CA ARG A 3 13.30 -22.34 -42.91
C ARG A 3 12.44 -21.15 -42.46
N ILE A 4 11.24 -21.01 -43.01
CA ILE A 4 10.31 -19.91 -42.65
C ILE A 4 9.75 -20.14 -41.25
N LEU A 5 9.40 -21.39 -40.91
CA LEU A 5 8.93 -21.74 -39.57
C LEU A 5 9.99 -21.45 -38.50
N LEU A 6 11.27 -21.76 -38.78
CA LEU A 6 12.38 -21.46 -37.87
C LEU A 6 12.53 -19.95 -37.63
N VAL A 7 12.47 -19.14 -38.69
CA VAL A 7 12.59 -17.68 -38.58
C VAL A 7 11.45 -17.09 -37.74
N VAL A 8 10.21 -17.55 -37.95
CA VAL A 8 9.05 -17.09 -37.17
C VAL A 8 9.18 -17.48 -35.69
N LEU A 9 9.68 -18.68 -35.40
CA LEU A 9 9.87 -19.16 -34.03
C LEU A 9 10.98 -18.39 -33.29
N VAL A 10 12.04 -18.03 -34.01
CA VAL A 10 13.14 -17.17 -33.51
C VAL A 10 12.62 -15.76 -33.20
N VAL A 11 11.84 -15.15 -34.10
CA VAL A 11 11.26 -13.82 -33.86
C VAL A 11 10.29 -13.83 -32.67
N LEU A 12 9.42 -14.83 -32.57
CA LEU A 12 8.50 -14.97 -31.43
C LEU A 12 9.23 -15.20 -30.10
N SER A 13 10.33 -15.94 -30.11
CA SER A 13 11.14 -16.16 -28.90
C SER A 13 11.91 -14.91 -28.48
N PHE A 14 12.40 -14.09 -29.41
CA PHE A 14 13.00 -12.79 -29.08
C PHE A 14 11.97 -11.77 -28.55
N VAL A 15 10.74 -11.77 -29.06
CA VAL A 15 9.64 -10.95 -28.51
C VAL A 15 9.23 -11.44 -27.11
N GLY A 16 9.21 -12.75 -26.89
CA GLY A 16 8.99 -13.35 -25.56
C GLY A 16 10.10 -13.00 -24.55
N LEU A 17 11.36 -12.93 -24.99
CA LEU A 17 12.49 -12.52 -24.16
C LEU A 17 12.49 -11.01 -23.88
N ALA A 18 12.04 -10.17 -24.82
CA ALA A 18 11.90 -8.73 -24.61
C ALA A 18 10.80 -8.37 -23.58
N THR A 19 9.73 -9.16 -23.52
CA THR A 19 8.66 -8.99 -22.51
C THR A 19 8.98 -9.62 -21.15
N ALA A 20 10.03 -10.45 -21.08
CA ALA A 20 10.51 -11.08 -19.85
C ALA A 20 11.71 -10.34 -19.21
N GLN A 21 12.13 -9.19 -19.75
CA GLN A 21 13.18 -8.39 -19.13
C GLN A 21 12.68 -7.84 -17.80
N ILE A 22 13.19 -8.40 -16.71
CA ILE A 22 13.19 -7.75 -15.40
C ILE A 22 14.02 -6.48 -15.57
N THR A 23 13.38 -5.33 -15.76
CA THR A 23 14.05 -4.04 -15.63
C THR A 23 14.45 -3.90 -14.17
N GLN A 24 15.71 -4.25 -13.88
CA GLN A 24 16.32 -3.90 -12.61
C GLN A 24 16.43 -2.38 -12.61
N ALA A 25 15.64 -1.72 -11.75
CA ALA A 25 15.72 -0.28 -11.62
C ALA A 25 17.15 0.09 -11.22
N THR A 26 17.74 1.05 -11.94
CA THR A 26 19.12 1.52 -11.71
C THR A 26 19.22 2.46 -10.50
N THR A 27 18.09 2.83 -9.93
CA THR A 27 17.94 3.57 -8.68
C THR A 27 17.19 2.71 -7.66
N ASP A 28 17.47 2.92 -6.38
CA ASP A 28 16.80 2.21 -5.27
C ASP A 28 15.29 2.51 -5.30
N VAL A 29 14.52 1.52 -5.76
CA VAL A 29 13.10 1.65 -6.05
C VAL A 29 12.19 1.12 -4.93
N LEU A 30 12.77 0.56 -3.86
CA LEU A 30 12.00 0.10 -2.69
C LEU A 30 12.29 0.93 -1.43
N GLY A 31 13.32 1.79 -1.43
CA GLY A 31 13.68 2.65 -0.30
C GLY A 31 13.99 1.83 0.95
N ALA A 32 13.44 2.22 2.10
CA ALA A 32 13.58 1.48 3.37
C ALA A 32 13.02 0.03 3.32
N HIS A 33 12.31 -0.34 2.25
CA HIS A 33 11.79 -1.67 2.02
C HIS A 33 12.62 -2.48 1.01
N LEU A 34 13.72 -1.92 0.50
CA LEU A 34 14.70 -2.64 -0.30
C LEU A 34 15.49 -3.59 0.60
N ASN A 35 14.90 -4.74 0.86
CA ASN A 35 15.50 -5.79 1.67
C ASN A 35 16.30 -6.80 0.81
N TYR A 36 16.64 -6.45 -0.44
CA TYR A 36 17.47 -7.25 -1.37
C TYR A 36 17.11 -8.76 -1.43
N GLY A 37 15.81 -9.05 -1.51
CA GLY A 37 15.28 -10.42 -1.59
C GLY A 37 15.00 -11.10 -0.25
N ARG A 38 15.31 -10.45 0.88
CA ARG A 38 14.98 -10.94 2.24
C ARG A 38 13.52 -10.70 2.62
N GLY A 39 12.85 -9.78 1.93
CA GLY A 39 11.40 -9.56 2.06
C GLY A 39 11.01 -9.25 3.51
N CYS A 40 10.00 -9.96 4.02
CA CYS A 40 9.46 -9.80 5.37
C CYS A 40 10.49 -10.11 6.47
N SER A 41 11.46 -11.01 6.22
CA SER A 41 12.40 -11.48 7.25
C SER A 41 13.42 -10.41 7.67
N ALA A 42 13.69 -9.44 6.79
CA ALA A 42 14.58 -8.33 7.09
C ALA A 42 14.00 -7.37 8.15
N CYS A 43 12.67 -7.37 8.33
CA CYS A 43 12.00 -6.52 9.30
C CYS A 43 11.55 -7.28 10.56
N HIS A 44 11.22 -8.57 10.45
CA HIS A 44 10.87 -9.42 11.61
C HIS A 44 11.48 -10.81 11.49
N SER A 45 11.87 -11.39 12.63
CA SER A 45 12.28 -12.80 12.66
C SER A 45 11.07 -13.69 12.27
N PRO A 46 11.26 -14.80 11.53
CA PRO A 46 10.20 -15.79 11.35
C PRO A 46 9.92 -16.48 12.70
N HIS A 47 8.86 -16.10 13.38
CA HIS A 47 8.39 -16.75 14.61
C HIS A 47 6.87 -16.89 14.62
N SER A 48 6.40 -17.86 15.39
CA SER A 48 5.04 -17.90 15.89
C SER A 48 5.00 -17.33 17.31
N GLY A 49 4.05 -16.42 17.58
CA GLY A 49 3.86 -15.83 18.91
C GLY A 49 4.78 -14.66 19.24
N THR A 50 4.58 -14.07 20.43
CA THR A 50 5.03 -12.74 20.86
C THR A 50 6.53 -12.63 21.18
N SER A 51 7.25 -13.75 21.14
CA SER A 51 8.64 -13.88 21.61
C SER A 51 9.69 -13.19 20.74
N GLY A 52 9.39 -12.83 19.50
CA GLY A 52 10.41 -12.31 18.56
C GLY A 52 10.72 -10.82 18.67
N ASN A 53 10.05 -10.09 19.57
CA ASN A 53 10.23 -8.64 19.74
C ASN A 53 10.83 -8.24 21.10
N GLY A 54 11.50 -9.16 21.80
CA GLY A 54 12.16 -8.87 23.07
C GLY A 54 11.23 -8.55 24.26
N ARG A 55 9.91 -8.57 24.06
CA ARG A 55 8.90 -8.55 25.13
C ARG A 55 8.58 -9.99 25.53
N GLY A 56 9.06 -10.40 26.70
CA GLY A 56 8.81 -11.75 27.22
C GLY A 56 7.31 -12.03 27.39
N ALA A 57 6.86 -13.15 26.81
CA ALA A 57 5.59 -13.82 27.10
C ALA A 57 4.37 -12.90 27.33
N SER A 58 4.02 -12.04 26.36
CA SER A 58 2.71 -11.39 26.34
C SER A 58 1.64 -12.32 25.78
N SER A 59 0.43 -12.24 26.34
CA SER A 59 -0.73 -13.11 26.05
C SER A 59 -1.36 -12.91 24.66
N SER A 60 -0.72 -12.17 23.76
CA SER A 60 -1.22 -11.89 22.41
C SER A 60 -0.73 -12.91 21.38
N THR A 61 -0.87 -14.20 21.70
CA THR A 61 -0.55 -15.32 20.81
C THR A 61 -1.63 -15.47 19.74
N GLY A 62 -1.61 -14.58 18.74
CA GLY A 62 -2.36 -14.76 17.50
C GLY A 62 -1.54 -15.58 16.50
N ASN A 63 -2.13 -16.64 15.94
CA ASN A 63 -1.58 -17.38 14.79
C ASN A 63 -1.83 -16.61 13.49
N THR A 64 -1.46 -15.33 13.43
CA THR A 64 -1.46 -14.62 12.15
C THR A 64 -0.20 -15.09 11.42
N ILE A 65 -0.34 -16.00 10.46
CA ILE A 65 0.77 -16.54 9.67
C ILE A 65 1.60 -15.36 9.12
N LEU A 66 2.91 -15.38 9.42
CA LEU A 66 3.91 -14.35 9.05
C LEU A 66 3.82 -13.01 9.82
N TRP A 67 3.04 -12.94 10.90
CA TRP A 67 2.94 -11.77 11.77
C TRP A 67 3.02 -12.16 13.24
N GLY A 68 4.19 -11.98 13.87
CA GLY A 68 4.45 -12.39 15.25
C GLY A 68 4.71 -11.23 16.23
N GLU A 69 4.62 -9.98 15.77
CA GLU A 69 5.03 -8.83 16.57
C GLU A 69 4.14 -8.62 17.81
N ASP A 70 4.77 -8.38 18.96
CA ASP A 70 4.05 -7.94 20.16
C ASP A 70 3.56 -6.50 20.02
N VAL A 71 2.34 -6.35 19.53
CA VAL A 71 1.63 -5.07 19.43
C VAL A 71 0.85 -4.69 20.69
N SER A 72 1.01 -5.40 21.82
CA SER A 72 0.23 -5.14 23.04
C SER A 72 0.41 -3.73 23.60
N GLY A 73 1.53 -3.07 23.32
CA GLY A 73 1.76 -1.66 23.68
C GLY A 73 0.81 -0.69 22.99
N LEU A 74 0.22 -1.10 21.86
CA LEU A 74 -0.72 -0.33 21.05
C LEU A 74 -2.18 -0.57 21.43
N PHE A 75 -2.48 -1.62 22.21
CA PHE A 75 -3.86 -2.00 22.52
C PHE A 75 -4.61 -0.88 23.27
N GLY A 76 -5.78 -0.52 22.75
CA GLY A 76 -6.65 0.51 23.32
C GLY A 76 -6.06 1.92 23.27
N LYS A 77 -4.94 2.14 22.56
CA LYS A 77 -4.32 3.46 22.45
C LYS A 77 -5.10 4.32 21.48
N THR A 78 -5.28 5.58 21.86
CA THR A 78 -5.88 6.58 20.99
C THR A 78 -4.82 7.24 20.14
N ILE A 79 -5.07 7.31 18.83
CA ILE A 79 -4.25 8.05 17.87
C ILE A 79 -5.13 9.01 17.08
N THR A 80 -4.51 10.06 16.53
CA THR A 80 -5.20 11.07 15.74
C THR A 80 -4.58 11.18 14.36
N THR A 81 -5.41 11.24 13.32
CA THR A 81 -5.00 11.20 11.91
C THR A 81 -5.70 12.30 11.10
N GLY A 82 -5.31 12.48 9.83
CA GLY A 82 -5.98 13.40 8.89
C GLY A 82 -6.06 14.86 9.34
N GLY A 83 -4.96 15.38 9.87
CA GLY A 83 -4.77 16.73 10.37
C GLY A 83 -5.42 16.98 11.73
N GLY A 84 -5.63 15.93 12.54
CA GLY A 84 -6.34 16.05 13.81
C GLY A 84 -7.84 15.70 13.74
N LYS A 85 -8.36 15.42 12.54
CA LYS A 85 -9.81 15.31 12.28
C LYS A 85 -10.41 13.96 12.66
N PHE A 86 -9.61 12.89 12.61
CA PHE A 86 -10.08 11.55 12.88
C PHE A 86 -9.37 11.01 14.11
N VAL A 87 -10.17 10.49 15.03
CA VAL A 87 -9.70 9.83 16.25
C VAL A 87 -9.93 8.34 16.07
N GLU A 88 -8.88 7.56 16.27
CA GLU A 88 -8.90 6.11 16.24
C GLU A 88 -8.53 5.56 17.61
N VAL A 89 -9.26 4.54 18.07
CA VAL A 89 -8.95 3.81 19.30
C VAL A 89 -8.53 2.42 18.88
N LEU A 90 -7.22 2.20 18.87
CA LEU A 90 -6.64 0.96 18.36
C LEU A 90 -7.24 -0.26 19.06
N PRO A 91 -7.46 -1.37 18.34
CA PRO A 91 -8.07 -2.57 18.88
C PRO A 91 -7.36 -3.06 20.15
N ALA A 92 -8.13 -3.47 21.15
CA ALA A 92 -7.58 -4.01 22.40
C ALA A 92 -7.06 -5.46 22.26
N SER A 93 -7.15 -6.06 21.07
CA SER A 93 -6.73 -7.43 20.77
C SER A 93 -6.51 -7.63 19.26
N LEU A 94 -5.58 -8.52 18.92
CA LEU A 94 -5.40 -9.04 17.55
C LEU A 94 -6.56 -9.94 17.08
N SER A 95 -7.41 -10.40 17.99
CA SER A 95 -8.60 -11.21 17.66
C SER A 95 -9.85 -10.38 17.33
N ALA A 96 -9.77 -9.06 17.42
CA ALA A 96 -10.88 -8.21 17.00
C ALA A 96 -11.15 -8.38 15.49
N ASN A 97 -12.42 -8.33 15.09
CA ASN A 97 -12.83 -8.54 13.70
C ASN A 97 -13.09 -7.22 12.97
N THR A 98 -12.25 -6.23 13.23
CA THR A 98 -12.36 -4.89 12.65
C THR A 98 -11.18 -4.61 11.70
N PRO A 99 -11.38 -3.81 10.64
CA PRO A 99 -10.39 -3.65 9.59
C PRO A 99 -9.09 -2.97 10.04
N ASP A 100 -9.14 -2.19 11.11
CA ASP A 100 -8.00 -1.54 11.78
C ASP A 100 -7.06 -2.52 12.50
N VAL A 101 -7.45 -3.78 12.76
CA VAL A 101 -6.50 -4.82 13.23
C VAL A 101 -5.42 -5.07 12.18
N THR A 102 -5.84 -5.46 10.97
CA THR A 102 -4.90 -5.74 9.87
C THR A 102 -4.43 -4.46 9.17
N GLY A 103 -5.24 -3.41 9.22
CA GLY A 103 -5.03 -2.18 8.50
C GLY A 103 -4.30 -1.09 9.28
N MET A 104 -4.19 -1.18 10.60
CA MET A 104 -3.49 -0.18 11.41
C MET A 104 -2.61 -0.81 12.47
N LEU A 105 -3.16 -1.66 13.34
CA LEU A 105 -2.42 -2.28 14.44
C LEU A 105 -1.23 -3.12 13.94
N THR A 106 -1.42 -3.89 12.87
CA THR A 106 -0.34 -4.54 12.12
C THR A 106 0.66 -3.51 11.59
N CYS A 107 0.23 -2.56 10.77
CA CYS A 107 1.17 -1.60 10.15
C CYS A 107 2.00 -0.82 11.19
N LEU A 108 1.38 -0.43 12.31
CA LEU A 108 2.03 0.26 13.42
C LEU A 108 2.97 -0.66 14.22
N GLY A 109 2.78 -1.97 14.19
CA GLY A 109 3.80 -2.91 14.70
C GLY A 109 5.16 -2.76 14.02
N CYS A 110 5.21 -2.28 12.76
CA CYS A 110 6.47 -2.01 12.04
C CYS A 110 6.85 -0.53 11.99
N HIS A 111 5.88 0.37 12.15
CA HIS A 111 6.03 1.79 11.83
C HIS A 111 5.75 2.74 13.01
N ASP A 112 5.43 2.23 14.19
CA ASP A 112 5.29 3.05 15.40
C ASP A 112 6.63 3.48 16.02
N GLY A 113 6.95 4.77 15.90
CA GLY A 113 8.13 5.34 16.54
C GLY A 113 7.96 5.77 17.99
N ASN A 114 6.75 5.73 18.55
CA ASN A 114 6.40 6.55 19.72
C ASN A 114 5.62 5.82 20.82
N ILE A 115 4.56 5.08 20.51
CA ILE A 115 3.61 4.56 21.51
C ILE A 115 4.08 3.22 22.12
N ALA A 116 4.64 2.35 21.29
CA ALA A 116 5.20 1.05 21.61
C ALA A 116 6.66 0.99 21.13
N PRO A 117 7.56 1.84 21.68
CA PRO A 117 8.94 1.98 21.20
C PRO A 117 9.84 0.75 21.47
N ALA A 118 9.38 -0.14 22.35
CA ALA A 118 10.01 -1.44 22.63
C ALA A 118 9.42 -2.56 21.75
N ALA A 119 8.32 -2.27 21.05
CA ALA A 119 7.77 -3.16 20.06
C ALA A 119 8.34 -2.88 18.66
N MET A 120 9.39 -2.04 18.56
CA MET A 120 9.99 -1.67 17.29
C MET A 120 11.49 -1.51 17.42
N MET A 121 12.16 -1.90 16.35
CA MET A 121 13.51 -1.47 16.05
C MET A 121 13.48 -0.01 15.58
N LYS A 122 13.60 0.91 16.55
CA LYS A 122 13.73 2.36 16.32
C LYS A 122 14.62 2.66 15.11
N ASN A 123 14.01 3.00 13.97
CA ASN A 123 14.71 3.35 12.74
C ASN A 123 15.74 2.30 12.30
N LYS A 124 15.48 1.00 12.51
CA LYS A 124 16.37 -0.08 12.07
C LYS A 124 15.61 -1.30 11.56
N VAL A 125 16.10 -1.90 10.48
CA VAL A 125 15.74 -3.25 10.04
C VAL A 125 16.31 -4.32 10.98
N TYR A 126 15.58 -5.43 11.19
CA TYR A 126 15.97 -6.55 12.07
C TYR A 126 17.31 -7.16 11.72
N GLU A 127 17.57 -7.34 10.44
CA GLU A 127 18.85 -7.81 9.98
C GLU A 127 19.81 -6.63 9.80
N ASN A 128 21.04 -6.72 10.33
CA ASN A 128 22.09 -5.76 9.97
C ASN A 128 22.41 -5.90 8.47
N LEU A 129 21.91 -4.97 7.67
CA LEU A 129 22.24 -4.91 6.24
C LEU A 129 23.69 -4.44 6.06
N PRO A 130 24.46 -4.99 5.11
CA PRO A 130 25.86 -4.60 4.94
C PRO A 130 26.01 -3.12 4.54
N SER A 131 27.16 -2.51 4.81
CA SER A 131 27.40 -1.08 4.59
C SER A 131 27.37 -0.63 3.12
N THR A 132 27.48 -1.57 2.17
CA THR A 132 27.37 -1.33 0.72
C THR A 132 25.94 -1.10 0.24
N TYR A 133 24.95 -1.20 1.13
CA TYR A 133 23.51 -1.20 0.83
C TYR A 133 22.86 0.19 1.04
N GLY A 134 23.69 1.24 1.08
CA GLY A 134 23.28 2.63 1.30
C GLY A 134 23.11 3.00 2.78
N ASN A 135 22.92 4.29 3.07
CA ASN A 135 22.71 4.79 4.44
C ASN A 135 21.26 4.59 4.93
N HIS A 136 20.43 3.82 4.21
CA HIS A 136 18.98 3.73 4.41
C HIS A 136 18.53 2.53 5.25
N ASN A 137 19.26 2.22 6.33
CA ASN A 137 18.82 1.22 7.31
C ASN A 137 17.69 1.72 8.22
N ALA A 138 17.09 2.89 7.94
CA ALA A 138 16.06 3.51 8.76
C ALA A 138 14.65 3.25 8.23
N ILE A 139 13.85 2.54 9.02
CA ILE A 139 12.40 2.40 8.79
C ILE A 139 11.72 3.72 9.22
N PRO A 140 10.95 4.39 8.34
CA PRO A 140 10.21 5.59 8.71
C PRO A 140 9.20 5.30 9.82
N THR A 141 9.24 6.12 10.87
CA THR A 141 8.24 6.13 11.93
C THR A 141 7.04 6.96 11.50
N MET A 142 5.85 6.36 11.50
CA MET A 142 4.62 6.99 11.01
C MET A 142 3.90 7.80 12.09
N ILE A 143 4.10 7.49 13.38
CA ILE A 143 3.62 8.27 14.52
C ILE A 143 4.83 8.92 15.21
N VAL A 144 5.03 10.23 15.03
CA VAL A 144 6.07 10.99 15.76
C VAL A 144 5.46 12.11 16.60
N SER A 145 6.16 12.50 17.67
CA SER A 145 5.86 13.72 18.44
C SER A 145 6.73 14.92 18.03
N SER A 146 7.82 14.72 17.27
CA SER A 146 8.59 15.76 16.55
C SER A 146 9.86 15.15 15.94
N GLY A 147 10.25 15.58 14.74
CA GLY A 147 11.62 15.36 14.22
C GLY A 147 11.80 14.40 13.03
N GLY A 148 10.83 14.30 12.09
CA GLY A 148 11.13 13.74 10.76
C GLY A 148 10.12 12.82 10.09
N GLY A 149 8.85 12.78 10.51
CA GLY A 149 7.81 12.02 9.79
C GLY A 149 6.43 12.10 10.45
N ASN A 150 5.63 13.08 10.04
CA ASN A 150 4.25 13.28 10.52
C ASN A 150 3.24 12.57 9.61
N ASP A 151 3.61 11.42 9.04
CA ASP A 151 2.95 10.85 7.86
C ASP A 151 1.51 10.40 8.14
N ILE A 152 1.23 9.78 9.31
CA ILE A 152 -0.14 9.44 9.70
C ILE A 152 -0.95 10.67 10.14
N SER A 153 -0.27 11.71 10.62
CA SER A 153 -0.95 12.89 11.10
C SER A 153 -1.62 13.64 9.97
N GLU A 154 -1.19 13.47 8.73
CA GLU A 154 -1.75 14.15 7.54
C GLU A 154 -2.69 13.25 6.72
N HIS A 155 -2.55 11.93 6.82
CA HIS A 155 -3.40 10.97 6.11
C HIS A 155 -4.62 10.58 6.94
N PRO A 156 -5.86 10.67 6.41
CA PRO A 156 -7.05 10.23 7.12
C PRO A 156 -7.05 8.71 7.24
N MET A 157 -6.97 8.19 8.46
CA MET A 157 -7.03 6.75 8.74
C MET A 157 -7.78 6.46 10.05
N GLY A 158 -8.48 5.33 10.09
CA GLY A 158 -9.28 4.90 11.24
C GLY A 158 -10.69 4.49 10.83
N LEU A 159 -11.39 3.83 11.74
CA LEU A 159 -12.78 3.38 11.61
C LEU A 159 -13.76 4.55 11.45
N THR A 160 -13.35 5.77 11.79
CA THR A 160 -14.10 7.02 11.58
C THR A 160 -13.73 7.76 10.29
N ALA A 161 -12.61 7.39 9.64
CA ALA A 161 -12.18 7.96 8.37
C ALA A 161 -12.93 7.32 7.21
N THR A 162 -14.19 7.71 7.02
CA THR A 162 -15.07 7.12 6.00
C THR A 162 -14.82 7.70 4.62
N VAL A 163 -14.83 6.84 3.59
CA VAL A 163 -14.84 7.28 2.20
C VAL A 163 -16.24 7.72 1.80
N GLU A 164 -16.35 8.84 1.10
CA GLU A 164 -17.61 9.40 0.64
C GLU A 164 -17.67 9.39 -0.89
N CYS A 165 -18.87 9.14 -1.43
CA CYS A 165 -19.20 9.33 -2.84
C CYS A 165 -20.09 10.55 -3.00
N GLY A 166 -19.82 11.35 -4.03
CA GLY A 166 -20.53 12.60 -4.34
C GLY A 166 -20.01 13.80 -3.55
N GLY A 167 -20.81 14.87 -3.56
CA GLY A 167 -20.44 16.16 -2.96
C GLY A 167 -19.43 16.94 -3.81
N THR A 168 -18.78 17.93 -3.19
CA THR A 168 -17.79 18.79 -3.86
C THR A 168 -16.42 18.12 -4.02
N SER A 169 -16.16 17.07 -3.23
CA SER A 169 -14.82 16.52 -3.04
C SER A 169 -14.68 15.04 -3.41
N GLY A 170 -15.80 14.31 -3.42
CA GLY A 170 -15.85 12.88 -3.70
C GLY A 170 -16.09 12.58 -5.17
N TRP A 171 -15.77 11.34 -5.56
CA TRP A 171 -16.08 10.83 -6.89
C TRP A 171 -17.59 10.73 -7.07
N ASP A 172 -18.08 10.83 -8.30
CA ASP A 172 -19.47 10.51 -8.66
C ASP A 172 -19.78 8.99 -8.62
N CYS A 173 -19.24 8.30 -7.61
CA CYS A 173 -19.41 6.89 -7.36
C CYS A 173 -20.69 6.58 -6.57
N THR A 174 -20.93 5.30 -6.32
CA THR A 174 -21.90 4.84 -5.33
C THR A 174 -21.21 4.03 -4.24
N LEU A 175 -21.75 4.08 -3.02
CA LEU A 175 -21.25 3.30 -1.89
C LEU A 175 -22.39 2.47 -1.32
N ALA A 176 -22.21 1.15 -1.28
CA ALA A 176 -23.16 0.22 -0.68
C ALA A 176 -22.40 -0.85 0.12
N ASN A 177 -22.76 -1.04 1.40
CA ASN A 177 -22.15 -2.03 2.29
C ASN A 177 -20.61 -1.98 2.33
N GLY A 178 -20.05 -0.77 2.34
CA GLY A 178 -18.61 -0.52 2.32
C GLY A 178 -17.91 -0.82 0.99
N VAL A 179 -18.65 -1.10 -0.07
CA VAL A 179 -18.12 -1.28 -1.43
C VAL A 179 -18.31 0.01 -2.21
N ILE A 180 -17.22 0.51 -2.78
CA ILE A 180 -17.21 1.68 -3.69
C ILE A 180 -17.39 1.16 -5.12
N SER A 181 -18.35 1.73 -5.84
CA SER A 181 -18.63 1.43 -7.24
C SER A 181 -18.47 2.68 -8.10
N MET A 182 -17.47 2.64 -8.97
CA MET A 182 -17.00 3.76 -9.81
C MET A 182 -17.71 3.76 -11.18
N HIS A 183 -19.04 3.74 -11.18
CA HIS A 183 -19.87 3.72 -12.39
C HIS A 183 -20.44 5.09 -12.78
N GLY A 184 -20.06 6.17 -12.09
CA GLY A 184 -20.39 7.53 -12.49
C GLY A 184 -19.70 7.94 -13.79
N ASN A 185 -20.12 9.06 -14.37
CA ASN A 185 -19.56 9.54 -15.62
C ASN A 185 -18.06 9.89 -15.49
N ALA A 186 -17.66 10.60 -14.45
CA ALA A 186 -16.26 10.98 -14.23
C ALA A 186 -15.44 9.82 -13.66
N SER A 187 -15.97 9.10 -12.66
CA SER A 187 -15.31 7.97 -12.03
C SER A 187 -15.07 6.80 -12.98
N SER A 188 -16.03 6.47 -13.86
CA SER A 188 -15.83 5.41 -14.86
C SER A 188 -14.77 5.78 -15.92
N GLN A 189 -14.70 7.07 -16.29
CA GLN A 189 -13.63 7.55 -17.17
C GLN A 189 -12.27 7.36 -16.50
N PHE A 190 -12.10 7.79 -15.26
CA PHE A 190 -10.86 7.60 -14.50
C PHE A 190 -10.45 6.12 -14.40
N VAL A 191 -11.41 5.24 -14.08
CA VAL A 191 -11.20 3.78 -14.01
C VAL A 191 -10.75 3.22 -15.35
N SER A 192 -11.35 3.64 -16.46
CA SER A 192 -10.96 3.16 -17.79
C SER A 192 -9.56 3.62 -18.21
N SER A 193 -9.12 4.77 -17.70
CA SER A 193 -7.91 5.47 -18.11
C SER A 193 -6.67 5.08 -17.29
N TYR A 194 -6.85 4.86 -15.99
CA TYR A 194 -5.77 4.52 -15.05
C TYR A 194 -6.13 3.38 -14.10
N GLY A 195 -7.41 3.24 -13.76
CA GLY A 195 -7.91 2.19 -12.91
C GLY A 195 -8.12 2.56 -11.45
N PHE A 196 -8.75 1.66 -10.71
CA PHE A 196 -9.12 1.84 -9.30
C PHE A 196 -8.70 0.63 -8.47
N PHE A 197 -7.78 0.84 -7.54
CA PHE A 197 -7.03 -0.19 -6.83
C PHE A 197 -7.14 -0.08 -5.31
N VAL A 198 -7.62 1.05 -4.79
CA VAL A 198 -7.82 1.20 -3.35
C VAL A 198 -8.83 0.17 -2.85
N LYS A 199 -8.55 -0.39 -1.67
CA LYS A 199 -9.37 -1.44 -1.05
C LYS A 199 -9.71 -1.07 0.39
N PRO A 200 -10.73 -0.23 0.61
CA PRO A 200 -11.13 0.20 1.94
C PRO A 200 -11.43 -0.97 2.88
N GLY A 201 -11.27 -0.72 4.18
CA GLY A 201 -11.86 -1.58 5.20
C GLY A 201 -13.39 -1.44 5.18
N VAL A 202 -14.10 -2.48 5.61
CA VAL A 202 -15.55 -2.40 5.84
C VAL A 202 -15.80 -2.38 7.32
N TYR A 203 -16.44 -1.32 7.81
CA TYR A 203 -16.84 -1.18 9.21
C TYR A 203 -18.22 -0.54 9.30
N ASN A 204 -19.15 -1.19 10.00
CA ASN A 204 -20.54 -0.73 10.13
C ASN A 204 -21.19 -0.34 8.78
N ASN A 205 -21.01 -1.18 7.75
CA ASN A 205 -21.47 -0.98 6.38
C ASN A 205 -20.91 0.26 5.67
N LYS A 206 -19.85 0.89 6.20
CA LYS A 206 -19.12 2.00 5.59
C LYS A 206 -17.76 1.54 5.09
N ALA A 207 -17.29 2.20 4.03
CA ALA A 207 -15.91 2.07 3.57
C ALA A 207 -15.05 2.99 4.43
N VAL A 208 -14.03 2.44 5.09
CA VAL A 208 -13.12 3.18 5.97
C VAL A 208 -11.69 3.11 5.48
N VAL A 209 -10.95 4.19 5.67
CA VAL A 209 -9.54 4.29 5.27
C VAL A 209 -8.68 3.74 6.39
N VAL A 210 -7.86 2.75 6.06
CA VAL A 210 -6.80 2.15 6.88
C VAL A 210 -5.55 2.01 6.01
N CYS A 211 -4.37 1.71 6.56
CA CYS A 211 -3.14 1.63 5.76
C CYS A 211 -3.28 0.66 4.59
N THR A 212 -3.95 -0.48 4.81
CA THR A 212 -4.20 -1.48 3.77
C THR A 212 -5.22 -1.06 2.71
N THR A 213 -5.83 0.13 2.82
CA THR A 213 -6.62 0.75 1.75
C THR A 213 -5.75 1.09 0.56
N CYS A 214 -4.57 1.65 0.82
CA CYS A 214 -3.60 2.10 -0.18
C CYS A 214 -2.48 1.08 -0.39
N HIS A 215 -2.10 0.37 0.68
CA HIS A 215 -0.97 -0.56 0.67
C HIS A 215 -1.42 -2.02 0.62
N ASN A 216 -0.65 -2.85 -0.08
CA ASN A 216 -0.68 -4.29 -0.01
C ASN A 216 0.71 -4.77 0.43
N PRO A 217 0.87 -5.24 1.68
CA PRO A 217 2.18 -5.64 2.21
C PRO A 217 2.81 -6.82 1.45
N HIS A 218 2.08 -7.46 0.53
CA HIS A 218 2.58 -8.53 -0.32
C HIS A 218 2.92 -8.10 -1.76
N ALA A 219 2.64 -6.85 -2.15
CA ALA A 219 2.92 -6.33 -3.49
C ALA A 219 4.12 -5.38 -3.48
N MET A 220 5.33 -5.94 -3.38
CA MET A 220 6.57 -5.15 -3.21
C MET A 220 6.84 -4.21 -4.39
N ASN A 221 6.89 -4.78 -5.59
CA ASN A 221 7.34 -4.08 -6.80
C ASN A 221 6.43 -4.30 -8.02
N VAL A 222 5.43 -5.19 -7.91
CA VAL A 222 4.50 -5.50 -8.99
C VAL A 222 3.07 -5.61 -8.46
N VAL A 223 2.14 -4.96 -9.16
CA VAL A 223 0.69 -5.17 -9.05
C VAL A 223 0.26 -6.02 -10.25
N LYS A 224 -0.34 -7.18 -9.95
CA LYS A 224 -0.94 -8.03 -10.98
C LYS A 224 -2.41 -7.68 -11.15
N VAL A 225 -2.79 -7.36 -12.39
CA VAL A 225 -4.19 -7.21 -12.81
C VAL A 225 -4.59 -8.48 -13.54
N SER A 226 -5.60 -9.17 -13.01
CA SER A 226 -6.20 -10.34 -13.65
C SER A 226 -7.38 -9.95 -14.54
N ARG A 227 -7.84 -10.87 -15.39
CA ARG A 227 -8.97 -10.62 -16.31
C ARG A 227 -10.29 -10.35 -15.59
N ASP A 228 -10.42 -10.84 -14.37
CA ASP A 228 -11.55 -10.68 -13.45
C ASP A 228 -11.34 -9.54 -12.44
N SER A 229 -10.26 -8.75 -12.59
CA SER A 229 -10.01 -7.59 -11.75
C SER A 229 -11.02 -6.48 -12.01
N ASN A 230 -11.53 -5.87 -10.95
CA ASN A 230 -12.35 -4.66 -11.01
C ASN A 230 -11.52 -3.38 -11.16
N SER A 231 -10.21 -3.49 -11.43
CA SER A 231 -9.33 -2.33 -11.54
C SER A 231 -9.64 -1.46 -12.75
N GLY A 232 -10.27 -1.98 -13.81
CA GLY A 232 -10.51 -1.25 -15.05
C GLY A 232 -9.33 -1.20 -16.02
N LEU A 233 -8.16 -1.69 -15.61
CA LEU A 233 -7.00 -1.85 -16.48
C LEU A 233 -6.99 -3.21 -17.18
N PRO A 234 -6.32 -3.32 -18.36
CA PRO A 234 -6.02 -4.60 -18.99
C PRO A 234 -5.30 -5.58 -18.05
N ALA A 235 -5.52 -6.88 -18.27
CA ALA A 235 -4.78 -7.89 -17.53
C ALA A 235 -3.28 -7.80 -17.84
N GLY A 236 -2.45 -7.78 -16.80
CA GLY A 236 -1.01 -7.56 -16.93
C GLY A 236 -0.30 -7.43 -15.58
N ASN A 237 1.01 -7.24 -15.65
CA ASN A 237 1.84 -6.92 -14.51
C ASN A 237 2.29 -5.46 -14.63
N TYR A 238 2.07 -4.68 -13.59
CA TYR A 238 2.37 -3.26 -13.54
C TYR A 238 3.35 -2.97 -12.42
N THR A 239 4.33 -2.10 -12.67
CA THR A 239 5.29 -1.69 -11.64
C THR A 239 4.57 -0.92 -10.53
N THR A 240 4.90 -1.25 -9.29
CA THR A 240 4.55 -0.47 -8.10
C THR A 240 5.76 -0.29 -7.21
N MET A 241 5.65 0.57 -6.21
CA MET A 241 6.66 0.78 -5.17
C MET A 241 5.98 0.99 -3.83
N PHE A 242 6.76 0.96 -2.74
CA PHE A 242 6.28 1.25 -1.38
C PHE A 242 5.06 0.41 -0.97
N PHE A 243 4.94 -0.80 -1.52
CA PHE A 243 3.79 -1.67 -1.31
C PHE A 243 2.45 -1.08 -1.76
N LEU A 244 2.42 -0.11 -2.67
CA LEU A 244 1.17 0.48 -3.14
C LEU A 244 0.37 -0.53 -3.97
N ARG A 245 -0.96 -0.54 -3.77
CA ARG A 245 -1.90 -1.42 -4.48
C ARG A 245 -2.08 -1.10 -5.95
N ALA A 246 -1.71 0.11 -6.35
CA ALA A 246 -1.85 0.58 -7.70
C ALA A 246 -0.49 0.69 -8.38
N PRO A 247 -0.48 0.79 -9.71
CA PRO A 247 0.71 1.13 -10.44
C PRO A 247 1.30 2.46 -9.98
N TYR A 248 2.59 2.42 -9.66
CA TYR A 248 3.32 3.56 -9.14
C TYR A 248 4.79 3.44 -9.52
N ASN A 249 5.23 4.32 -10.42
CA ASN A 249 6.61 4.44 -10.81
C ASN A 249 7.00 5.93 -10.93
N PRO A 250 7.62 6.54 -9.91
CA PRO A 250 8.11 7.91 -9.94
C PRO A 250 9.31 8.08 -10.88
N ASN A 251 9.92 6.98 -11.34
CA ASN A 251 10.99 6.98 -12.34
C ASN A 251 10.46 6.71 -13.76
N ASP A 252 9.14 6.73 -13.97
CA ASP A 252 8.59 6.64 -15.32
C ASP A 252 9.04 7.84 -16.15
N THR A 253 9.72 7.56 -17.26
CA THR A 253 10.26 8.58 -18.16
C THR A 253 9.26 9.00 -19.23
N ASN A 254 8.10 8.34 -19.31
CA ASN A 254 7.03 8.75 -20.19
C ASN A 254 6.48 10.12 -19.73
N PRO A 255 6.65 11.20 -20.52
CA PRO A 255 6.19 12.53 -20.12
C PRO A 255 4.66 12.64 -20.03
N MET A 256 3.93 11.65 -20.55
CA MET A 256 2.48 11.52 -20.43
C MET A 256 2.06 10.71 -19.20
N SER A 257 2.98 9.97 -18.57
CA SER A 257 2.69 9.22 -17.36
C SER A 257 2.60 10.17 -16.17
N ASN A 258 1.54 10.04 -15.38
CA ASN A 258 1.40 10.77 -14.12
C ASN A 258 0.95 9.83 -13.00
N GLN A 259 1.48 8.60 -12.99
CA GLN A 259 1.05 7.53 -12.08
C GLN A 259 1.02 7.97 -10.62
N THR A 260 1.98 8.80 -10.17
CA THR A 260 2.00 9.36 -8.81
C THR A 260 0.77 10.20 -8.51
N ALA A 261 0.39 11.16 -9.36
CA ALA A 261 -0.81 11.96 -9.10
C ALA A 261 -2.09 11.13 -9.25
N GLN A 262 -2.11 10.20 -10.21
CA GLN A 262 -3.27 9.34 -10.42
C GLN A 262 -3.51 8.39 -9.25
N PHE A 263 -2.43 7.90 -8.62
CA PHE A 263 -2.54 7.13 -7.40
C PHE A 263 -3.31 7.89 -6.32
N CYS A 264 -2.93 9.15 -6.06
CA CYS A 264 -3.58 10.01 -5.07
C CYS A 264 -5.04 10.32 -5.44
N ARG A 265 -5.33 10.51 -6.73
CA ARG A 265 -6.67 10.84 -7.24
C ARG A 265 -7.70 9.73 -7.07
N GLN A 266 -7.27 8.49 -6.77
CA GLN A 266 -8.20 7.44 -6.37
C GLN A 266 -9.06 7.81 -5.15
N CYS A 267 -8.52 8.63 -4.23
CA CYS A 267 -9.25 9.16 -3.06
C CYS A 267 -9.52 10.68 -3.14
N HIS A 268 -8.80 11.40 -3.99
CA HIS A 268 -8.91 12.85 -4.14
C HIS A 268 -9.56 13.22 -5.48
N ALA A 269 -10.86 12.95 -5.58
CA ALA A 269 -11.63 13.16 -6.81
C ALA A 269 -11.59 14.62 -7.27
N ASP A 270 -11.65 15.57 -6.34
CA ASP A 270 -11.54 17.02 -6.62
C ASP A 270 -10.22 17.43 -7.27
N LYS A 271 -9.19 16.59 -7.21
CA LYS A 271 -7.90 16.81 -7.86
C LYS A 271 -7.79 16.10 -9.21
N SER A 272 -8.80 15.32 -9.61
CA SER A 272 -8.81 14.58 -10.86
C SER A 272 -9.16 15.45 -12.06
N ASN A 273 -8.74 15.04 -13.24
CA ASN A 273 -9.03 15.75 -14.48
C ASN A 273 -10.53 15.61 -14.81
N GLU A 274 -11.07 14.42 -14.56
CA GLU A 274 -12.42 13.99 -14.90
C GLU A 274 -13.48 14.76 -14.10
N MET A 275 -13.24 15.01 -12.81
CA MET A 275 -14.15 15.80 -11.97
C MET A 275 -14.11 17.30 -12.27
N ASN A 276 -13.03 17.78 -12.90
CA ASN A 276 -12.84 19.19 -13.24
C ASN A 276 -13.12 19.51 -14.72
N GLY A 277 -13.70 18.56 -15.48
CA GLY A 277 -14.08 18.77 -16.88
C GLY A 277 -12.90 18.89 -17.86
N SER A 278 -11.69 18.47 -17.45
CA SER A 278 -10.52 18.48 -18.32
C SER A 278 -10.57 17.30 -19.30
N THR A 279 -10.21 17.57 -20.55
CA THR A 279 -10.07 16.53 -21.59
C THR A 279 -8.70 15.87 -21.60
N ALA A 280 -7.77 16.34 -20.73
CA ALA A 280 -6.46 15.73 -20.58
C ALA A 280 -6.66 14.32 -19.99
N ARG A 281 -6.46 13.29 -20.82
CA ARG A 281 -6.65 11.92 -20.39
C ARG A 281 -5.69 11.59 -19.27
N THR A 282 -6.23 11.03 -18.21
CA THR A 282 -5.47 10.28 -17.24
C THR A 282 -4.85 9.08 -17.96
N THR A 283 -3.53 8.99 -17.96
CA THR A 283 -2.80 7.89 -18.58
C THR A 283 -1.88 7.23 -17.58
N PHE A 284 -1.82 5.91 -17.72
CA PHE A 284 -0.77 5.09 -17.15
C PHE A 284 0.58 5.46 -17.77
#